data_AF-A0A2K1IJC4-F1
#
_entry.id   AF-A0A2K1IJC4-F1
#
_cell.length_a   1.000
_cell.length_b   1.000
_cell.length_c   1.000
_cell.angle_alpha   90.00
_cell.angle_beta   90.00
_cell.angle_gamma   90.00
#
_symmetry.space_group_name_H-M   'P 1'
#
loop_
_entity.id
_entity.type
_entity.pdbx_description
1 polymer ?
#
loop_
_entity_poly.entity_id
_entity_poly.type
_entity_poly.pdbx_seq_one_letter_code
_entity_poly.pdbx_strand_id
1 'polypeptide(L)'
;MLSSQGQGSTPCAACKLLRRRCAQECPFSPYFSPHEPQKFACVHKIFGASNVSKMLMEVPENQRADAASSLVYEANARIRDPVYGCMGAISALQQQAQALQAELSAVRQEITRYRQHDSSPTDSAPATTTTSASALVSGYQKQVRERGSTSDTQSSKPSTSEVYTTVQSPSSTVATSESNDAPYWSSIS
;
A
#
# COMPACT_ATOMS: atom_id res chain seq x y z
N MET A 1 26.11 -44.53 -22.74
CA MET A 1 24.81 -43.94 -23.13
C MET A 1 23.88 -44.01 -21.92
N LEU A 2 23.94 -43.04 -20.99
CA LEU A 2 22.97 -42.97 -19.90
C LEU A 2 21.69 -42.35 -20.46
N SER A 3 20.73 -43.20 -20.82
CA SER A 3 19.36 -42.79 -21.10
C SER A 3 18.76 -42.29 -19.79
N SER A 4 18.75 -40.97 -19.59
CA SER A 4 18.05 -40.35 -18.47
C SER A 4 16.55 -40.59 -18.66
N GLN A 5 16.06 -41.61 -17.96
CA GLN A 5 14.64 -41.90 -17.84
C GLN A 5 13.96 -40.66 -17.28
N GLY A 6 13.00 -40.12 -18.03
CA GLY A 6 12.15 -39.02 -17.57
C GLY A 6 11.38 -39.45 -16.32
N GLN A 7 11.94 -39.15 -15.16
CA GLN A 7 11.18 -39.06 -13.92
C GLN A 7 10.11 -38.01 -14.16
N GLY A 8 8.85 -38.41 -13.99
CA GLY A 8 7.68 -37.57 -14.25
C GLY A 8 7.69 -36.34 -13.37
N SER A 9 8.36 -35.27 -13.81
CA SER A 9 8.20 -33.95 -13.22
C SER A 9 6.75 -33.54 -13.46
N THR A 10 6.03 -33.28 -12.38
CA THR A 10 4.68 -32.73 -12.45
C THR A 10 4.74 -31.48 -13.32
N PRO A 11 3.99 -31.40 -14.44
CA PRO A 11 4.09 -30.26 -15.33
C PRO A 11 3.67 -28.99 -14.58
N CYS A 12 4.42 -27.90 -14.75
CA CYS A 12 4.05 -26.61 -14.18
C CYS A 12 2.67 -26.16 -14.70
N ALA A 13 2.05 -25.19 -14.04
CA ALA A 13 0.72 -24.71 -14.42
C ALA A 13 0.65 -24.26 -15.89
N ALA A 14 1.72 -23.65 -16.40
CA ALA A 14 1.81 -23.23 -17.79
C ALA A 14 1.79 -24.40 -18.77
N CYS A 15 2.67 -25.38 -18.56
CA CYS A 15 2.77 -26.55 -19.44
C CYS A 15 1.50 -27.41 -19.38
N LYS A 16 0.87 -27.50 -18.20
CA LYS A 16 -0.42 -28.16 -18.01
C LYS A 16 -1.53 -27.46 -18.80
N LEU A 17 -1.65 -26.13 -18.72
CA LEU A 17 -2.66 -25.36 -19.46
C LEU A 17 -2.43 -25.42 -20.98
N LEU A 18 -1.18 -25.31 -21.42
CA LEU A 18 -0.78 -25.33 -22.83
C LEU A 18 -0.71 -26.75 -23.43
N ARG A 19 -1.01 -27.79 -22.64
CA ARG A 19 -1.00 -29.21 -23.06
C ARG A 19 0.32 -29.64 -23.72
N ARG A 20 1.45 -29.18 -23.19
CA ARG A 20 2.80 -29.52 -23.69
C ARG A 20 3.67 -30.14 -22.60
N ARG A 21 4.75 -30.82 -23.00
CA ARG A 21 5.74 -31.37 -22.05
C ARG A 21 6.46 -30.23 -21.31
N CYS A 22 6.61 -30.38 -19.99
CA CYS A 22 7.43 -29.47 -19.18
C CYS A 22 8.90 -29.92 -19.28
N ALA A 23 9.74 -29.10 -19.90
CA ALA A 23 11.19 -29.34 -19.97
C ALA A 23 11.85 -29.06 -18.60
N GLN A 24 13.09 -29.55 -18.42
CA GLN A 24 13.89 -29.25 -17.22
C GLN A 24 14.13 -27.74 -17.07
N GLU A 25 14.56 -27.09 -18.15
CA GLU A 25 14.75 -25.63 -18.23
C GLU A 25 13.48 -24.90 -18.71
N CYS A 26 12.33 -25.20 -18.09
CA CYS A 26 11.08 -24.53 -18.46
C CYS A 26 11.05 -23.10 -17.90
N PRO A 27 10.89 -22.04 -18.74
CA PRO A 27 10.92 -20.65 -18.29
C PRO A 27 9.76 -20.27 -17.36
N PHE A 28 8.72 -21.11 -17.29
CA PHE A 28 7.55 -20.89 -16.44
C PHE A 28 7.59 -21.69 -15.14
N SER A 29 8.37 -22.77 -15.08
CA SER A 29 8.29 -23.72 -13.97
C SER A 29 8.63 -23.11 -12.59
N PRO A 30 9.66 -22.25 -12.47
CA PRO A 30 9.98 -21.63 -11.18
C PRO A 30 8.89 -20.70 -10.63
N TYR A 31 8.06 -20.13 -11.50
CA TYR A 31 7.14 -19.05 -11.14
C TYR A 31 5.65 -19.46 -11.14
N PHE A 32 5.29 -20.53 -11.86
CA PHE A 32 3.92 -20.98 -12.03
C PHE A 32 3.74 -22.42 -11.54
N SER A 33 3.55 -22.55 -10.22
CA SER A 33 3.32 -23.82 -9.53
C SER A 33 2.08 -24.55 -10.06
N PRO A 34 2.11 -25.89 -10.21
CA PRO A 34 0.92 -26.68 -10.59
C PRO A 34 -0.23 -26.58 -9.58
N HIS A 35 0.03 -26.17 -8.34
CA HIS A 35 -0.98 -25.98 -7.29
C HIS A 35 -1.77 -24.67 -7.45
N GLU A 36 -1.28 -23.74 -8.27
CA GLU A 36 -1.90 -22.42 -8.49
C GLU A 36 -2.19 -22.18 -9.98
N PRO A 37 -2.99 -23.05 -10.64
CA PRO A 37 -3.21 -22.97 -12.09
C PRO A 37 -3.86 -21.66 -12.54
N GLN A 38 -4.60 -21.01 -11.64
CA GLN A 38 -5.28 -19.74 -11.91
C GLN A 38 -4.28 -18.60 -12.18
N LYS A 39 -3.10 -18.61 -11.54
CA LYS A 39 -2.05 -17.60 -11.77
C LYS A 39 -1.59 -17.61 -13.22
N PHE A 40 -1.34 -18.79 -13.80
CA PHE A 40 -0.96 -18.85 -15.21
C PHE A 40 -2.16 -18.59 -16.14
N ALA A 41 -3.35 -19.06 -15.78
CA ALA A 41 -4.55 -18.85 -16.60
C ALA A 41 -4.87 -17.36 -16.78
N CYS A 42 -4.74 -16.54 -15.73
CA CYS A 42 -5.00 -15.11 -15.84
C CYS A 42 -3.97 -14.39 -16.70
N VAL A 43 -2.66 -14.61 -16.49
CA VAL A 43 -1.61 -13.97 -17.30
C VAL A 43 -1.65 -14.44 -18.74
N HIS A 44 -1.99 -15.72 -18.99
CA HIS A 44 -2.16 -16.24 -20.33
C HIS A 44 -3.31 -15.56 -21.07
N LYS A 45 -4.43 -15.30 -20.38
CA LYS A 45 -5.59 -14.63 -20.96
C LYS A 45 -5.29 -13.18 -21.35
N ILE A 46 -4.54 -12.45 -20.53
CA ILE A 46 -4.31 -11.01 -20.72
C ILE A 46 -3.09 -10.71 -21.59
N PHE A 47 -1.96 -11.39 -21.32
CA PHE A 47 -0.69 -11.12 -22.00
C PHE A 47 -0.36 -12.17 -23.07
N GLY A 48 -0.82 -13.41 -22.90
CA GLY A 48 -0.43 -14.53 -23.75
C GLY A 48 0.90 -15.17 -23.34
N ALA A 49 1.03 -16.49 -23.54
CA ALA A 49 2.19 -17.25 -23.05
C ALA A 49 3.52 -16.75 -23.64
N SER A 50 3.54 -16.46 -24.94
CA SER A 50 4.76 -15.99 -25.62
C SER A 50 5.25 -14.66 -25.09
N ASN A 51 4.36 -13.71 -24.80
CA ASN A 51 4.73 -12.41 -24.26
C ASN A 51 5.20 -12.55 -22.81
N VAL A 52 4.50 -13.33 -21.98
CA VAL A 52 4.95 -13.64 -20.61
C VAL A 52 6.35 -14.24 -20.62
N SER A 53 6.63 -15.19 -21.52
CA SER A 53 7.97 -15.76 -21.64
C SER A 53 9.02 -14.70 -21.99
N LYS A 54 8.73 -13.81 -22.96
CA LYS A 54 9.65 -12.74 -23.36
C LYS A 54 9.92 -11.76 -22.21
N MET A 55 8.86 -11.24 -21.58
CA MET A 55 8.97 -10.31 -20.46
C MET A 55 9.77 -10.89 -19.29
N LEU A 56 9.57 -12.19 -18.96
CA LEU A 56 10.37 -12.83 -17.93
C LEU A 56 11.84 -12.98 -18.33
N MET A 57 12.14 -13.23 -19.61
CA MET A 57 13.54 -13.36 -20.05
C MET A 57 14.28 -12.03 -20.17
N GLU A 58 13.56 -10.92 -20.39
CA GLU A 58 14.11 -9.56 -20.39
C GLU A 58 14.50 -9.06 -18.99
N VAL A 59 13.90 -9.64 -17.95
CA VAL A 59 14.18 -9.30 -16.55
C VAL A 59 15.34 -10.17 -15.99
N PRO A 60 16.27 -9.59 -15.22
CA PRO A 60 17.31 -10.34 -14.50
C PRO A 60 16.72 -11.47 -13.65
N GLU A 61 17.39 -12.61 -13.57
CA GLU A 61 16.85 -13.83 -12.96
C GLU A 61 16.36 -13.62 -11.52
N ASN A 62 17.06 -12.82 -10.73
CA ASN A 62 16.72 -12.49 -9.35
C ASN A 62 15.41 -11.69 -9.20
N GLN A 63 14.94 -11.02 -10.25
CA GLN A 63 13.71 -10.22 -10.25
C GLN A 63 12.54 -10.90 -10.97
N ARG A 64 12.76 -12.06 -11.61
CA ARG A 64 11.72 -12.73 -12.40
C ARG A 64 10.54 -13.22 -11.56
N ALA A 65 10.78 -13.59 -10.30
CA ALA A 65 9.71 -13.98 -9.37
C ALA A 65 8.76 -12.81 -9.07
N ASP A 66 9.34 -11.62 -8.84
CA ASP A 66 8.57 -10.40 -8.61
C ASP A 66 7.86 -9.95 -9.89
N ALA A 67 8.54 -10.01 -11.05
CA ALA A 67 7.93 -9.73 -12.35
C ALA A 67 6.74 -10.66 -12.64
N ALA A 68 6.87 -11.96 -12.40
CA ALA A 68 5.76 -12.90 -12.55
C ALA A 68 4.59 -12.55 -11.61
N SER A 69 4.87 -12.14 -10.37
CA SER A 69 3.86 -11.72 -9.40
C SER A 69 3.14 -10.45 -9.84
N SER A 70 3.87 -9.46 -10.37
CA SER A 70 3.29 -8.23 -10.95
C SER A 70 2.40 -8.52 -12.15
N LEU A 71 2.84 -9.38 -13.07
CA LEU A 71 2.02 -9.81 -14.20
C LEU A 71 0.72 -10.48 -13.74
N VAL A 72 0.79 -11.35 -12.74
CA VAL A 72 -0.40 -11.99 -12.15
C VAL A 72 -1.34 -10.95 -11.55
N TYR A 73 -0.82 -9.97 -10.81
CA TYR A 73 -1.63 -8.89 -10.24
C TYR A 73 -2.33 -8.06 -11.32
N GLU A 74 -1.58 -7.60 -12.32
CA GLU A 74 -2.10 -6.79 -13.43
C GLU A 74 -3.12 -7.54 -14.26
N ALA A 75 -2.86 -8.81 -14.57
CA ALA A 75 -3.81 -9.64 -15.30
C ALA A 75 -5.12 -9.82 -14.53
N ASN A 76 -5.04 -10.07 -13.22
CA ASN A 76 -6.22 -10.15 -12.37
C ASN A 76 -6.98 -8.83 -12.29
N ALA A 77 -6.28 -7.70 -12.19
CA ALA A 77 -6.90 -6.39 -12.21
C ALA A 77 -7.64 -6.16 -13.53
N ARG A 78 -7.04 -6.49 -14.68
CA ARG A 78 -7.68 -6.37 -15.99
C ARG A 78 -8.86 -7.32 -16.20
N ILE A 79 -8.85 -8.48 -15.57
CA ILE A 79 -10.01 -9.40 -15.59
C ILE A 79 -11.18 -8.83 -14.80
N ARG A 80 -10.93 -8.23 -13.63
CA ARG A 80 -11.98 -7.61 -12.79
C ARG A 80 -12.51 -6.32 -13.40
N ASP A 81 -11.62 -5.51 -13.97
CA ASP A 81 -11.93 -4.26 -14.64
C ASP A 81 -11.34 -4.27 -16.07
N PRO A 82 -12.13 -4.68 -17.08
CA PRO A 82 -11.67 -4.72 -18.47
C PRO A 82 -11.33 -3.35 -19.06
N VAL A 83 -11.85 -2.27 -18.48
CA VAL A 83 -11.67 -0.90 -18.97
C VAL A 83 -10.38 -0.31 -18.40
N TYR A 84 -10.27 -0.22 -17.07
CA TYR A 84 -9.14 0.46 -16.42
C TYR A 84 -8.12 -0.48 -15.79
N GLY A 85 -8.46 -1.73 -15.48
CA GLY A 85 -7.54 -2.69 -14.87
C GLY A 85 -6.83 -2.15 -13.62
N CYS A 86 -5.50 -2.21 -13.59
CA CYS A 86 -4.71 -1.66 -12.48
C CYS A 86 -4.72 -0.13 -12.43
N MET A 87 -4.99 0.56 -13.54
CA MET A 87 -5.07 2.04 -13.56
C MET A 87 -6.23 2.56 -12.73
N GLY A 88 -7.34 1.81 -12.63
CA GLY A 88 -8.47 2.17 -11.76
C GLY A 88 -8.05 2.21 -10.28
N ALA A 89 -7.26 1.23 -9.83
CA ALA A 89 -6.70 1.21 -8.49
C ALA A 89 -5.72 2.38 -8.26
N ILE A 90 -4.87 2.69 -9.24
CA ILE A 90 -3.96 3.83 -9.17
C ILE A 90 -4.73 5.14 -9.01
N SER A 91 -5.76 5.36 -9.84
CA SER A 91 -6.56 6.59 -9.79
C SER A 91 -7.29 6.74 -8.45
N ALA A 92 -7.89 5.66 -7.95
CA ALA A 92 -8.56 5.68 -6.65
C ALA A 92 -7.60 6.03 -5.50
N LEU A 93 -6.40 5.42 -5.50
CA LEU A 93 -5.38 5.71 -4.49
C LEU A 93 -4.87 7.16 -4.59
N GLN A 94 -4.69 7.68 -5.80
CA GLN A 94 -4.29 9.07 -6.00
C GLN A 94 -5.35 10.05 -5.48
N GLN A 95 -6.63 9.79 -5.75
CA GLN A 95 -7.73 10.61 -5.21
C GLN A 95 -7.79 10.55 -3.69
N GLN A 96 -7.59 9.36 -3.09
CA GLN A 96 -7.54 9.22 -1.64
C GLN A 96 -6.37 9.97 -1.02
N ALA A 97 -5.18 9.89 -1.63
CA ALA A 97 -4.01 10.64 -1.17
C ALA A 97 -4.25 12.15 -1.23
N GLN A 98 -4.87 12.64 -2.30
CA GLN A 98 -5.23 14.06 -2.43
C GLN A 98 -6.26 14.51 -1.39
N ALA A 99 -7.30 13.69 -1.15
CA ALA A 99 -8.32 13.99 -0.15
C ALA A 99 -7.71 14.08 1.26
N LEU A 100 -6.86 13.10 1.63
CA LEU A 100 -6.17 13.09 2.92
C LEU A 100 -5.20 14.28 3.06
N GLN A 101 -4.49 14.63 1.98
CA GLN A 101 -3.60 15.79 1.98
C GLN A 101 -4.37 17.10 2.15
N ALA A 102 -5.55 17.22 1.53
CA ALA A 102 -6.43 18.37 1.70
C ALA A 102 -6.94 18.49 3.14
N GLU A 103 -7.38 17.38 3.74
CA GLU A 103 -7.80 17.34 5.15
C GLU A 103 -6.67 17.75 6.10
N LEU A 104 -5.47 17.19 5.92
CA LEU A 104 -4.28 17.59 6.69
C LEU A 104 -3.98 19.09 6.53
N SER A 105 -4.11 19.63 5.32
CA SER A 105 -3.89 21.05 5.07
C SER A 105 -4.90 21.94 5.80
N ALA A 106 -6.18 21.54 5.81
CA ALA A 106 -7.25 22.27 6.48
C ALA A 106 -7.03 22.28 8.01
N VAL A 107 -6.71 21.13 8.60
CA VAL A 107 -6.41 21.03 10.04
C VAL A 107 -5.18 21.85 10.41
N ARG A 108 -4.12 21.83 9.58
CA ARG A 108 -2.92 22.65 9.81
C ARG A 108 -3.22 24.14 9.74
N GLN A 109 -4.04 24.58 8.78
CA GLN A 109 -4.48 25.96 8.68
C GLN A 109 -5.26 26.37 9.94
N GLU A 110 -6.18 25.53 10.39
CA GLU A 110 -6.97 25.78 11.60
C GLU A 110 -6.10 25.90 12.86
N ILE A 111 -5.11 25.01 13.04
CA ILE A 111 -4.14 25.11 14.15
C ILE A 111 -3.38 26.44 14.10
N THR A 112 -2.92 26.87 12.92
CA THR A 112 -2.22 28.15 12.77
C THR A 112 -3.12 29.33 13.14
N ARG A 113 -4.41 29.29 12.77
CA ARG A 113 -5.38 30.34 13.15
C ARG A 113 -5.53 30.46 14.66
N TYR A 114 -5.65 29.34 15.38
CA TYR A 114 -5.71 29.37 16.85
C TYR A 114 -4.44 29.93 17.47
N ARG A 115 -3.26 29.55 16.96
CA ARG A 115 -1.97 30.06 17.48
C ARG A 115 -1.79 31.56 17.25
N GLN A 116 -2.29 32.10 16.14
CA GLN A 116 -2.25 33.54 15.87
C GLN A 116 -3.18 34.32 16.81
N HIS A 117 -4.38 33.79 17.09
CA HIS A 117 -5.32 34.42 18.02
C HIS A 117 -4.82 34.45 19.47
N ASP A 118 -4.03 33.47 19.91
CA ASP A 118 -3.39 33.45 21.24
C ASP A 118 -2.24 34.49 21.38
N SER A 119 -1.80 35.10 20.27
CA SER A 119 -0.62 36.00 20.22
C SER A 119 -0.95 37.49 20.10
N SER A 120 -2.21 37.91 20.26
CA SER A 120 -2.53 39.35 20.34
C SER A 120 -1.92 39.95 21.62
N PRO A 121 -1.06 40.99 21.52
CA PRO A 121 -0.47 41.62 22.69
C PRO A 121 -1.57 42.36 23.45
N THR A 122 -1.84 41.90 24.67
CA THR A 122 -2.42 42.77 25.69
C THR A 122 -1.30 43.74 26.08
N ASP A 123 -1.18 44.89 25.41
CA ASP A 123 -0.32 45.94 25.95
C ASP A 123 -0.85 47.35 25.68
N SER A 124 -1.44 47.93 26.73
CA SER A 124 -1.40 49.36 27.13
C SER A 124 -2.01 49.50 28.54
N ALA A 125 -1.16 49.71 29.56
CA ALA A 125 -1.45 49.84 31.00
C ALA A 125 -2.06 51.21 31.41
N PRO A 126 -2.55 51.43 32.66
CA PRO A 126 -1.66 51.66 33.82
C PRO A 126 -2.15 51.04 35.15
N ALA A 127 -1.31 51.22 36.18
CA ALA A 127 -1.30 50.58 37.49
C ALA A 127 -2.61 50.55 38.33
N THR A 128 -2.56 49.64 39.30
CA THR A 128 -3.48 49.38 40.45
C THR A 128 -4.81 48.73 40.06
N THR A 129 -5.03 47.45 40.34
CA THR A 129 -5.33 46.96 41.69
C THR A 129 -5.22 45.43 41.75
N THR A 130 -4.66 44.92 42.84
CA THR A 130 -4.65 43.52 43.29
C THR A 130 -5.96 42.77 42.98
N THR A 131 -5.95 41.78 42.09
CA THR A 131 -6.94 40.69 42.11
C THR A 131 -6.32 39.42 41.53
N SER A 132 -6.46 38.35 42.29
CA SER A 132 -5.76 37.06 42.24
C SER A 132 -5.92 36.24 40.95
N ALA A 133 -4.81 35.64 40.52
CA ALA A 133 -4.61 34.82 39.30
C ALA A 133 -5.35 33.46 39.24
N SER A 134 -6.36 33.24 40.07
CA SER A 134 -7.06 31.95 40.20
C SER A 134 -8.25 31.75 39.25
N ALA A 135 -8.68 32.79 38.52
CA ALA A 135 -9.92 32.74 37.74
C ALA A 135 -9.77 32.17 36.31
N LEU A 136 -8.63 32.33 35.65
CA LEU A 136 -8.46 31.94 34.23
C LEU A 136 -8.27 30.43 34.02
N VAL A 137 -7.75 29.73 35.04
CA VAL A 137 -7.59 28.25 34.99
C VAL A 137 -8.93 27.53 35.15
N SER A 138 -9.93 28.15 35.79
CA SER A 138 -11.24 27.51 36.02
C SER A 138 -12.14 27.46 34.77
N GLY A 139 -11.89 28.30 33.75
CA GLY A 139 -12.71 28.34 32.54
C GLY A 139 -12.46 27.16 31.59
N TYR A 140 -11.20 26.80 31.37
CA TYR A 140 -10.81 25.73 30.44
C TYR A 140 -11.15 24.33 30.97
N GLN A 141 -11.17 24.14 32.29
CA GLN A 141 -11.42 22.82 32.88
C GLN A 141 -12.91 22.41 32.87
N LYS A 142 -13.84 23.36 32.68
CA LYS A 142 -15.27 23.05 32.59
C LYS A 142 -15.74 22.57 31.22
N GLN A 143 -15.07 22.93 30.12
CA GLN A 143 -15.48 22.49 28.77
C GLN A 143 -15.04 21.06 28.41
N VAL A 144 -14.06 20.49 29.12
CA VAL A 144 -13.57 19.12 28.86
C VAL A 144 -14.46 18.05 29.51
N ARG A 145 -15.25 18.40 30.53
CA ARG A 145 -16.03 17.41 31.31
C ARG A 145 -17.42 17.09 30.74
N GLU A 146 -18.00 17.89 29.86
CA GLU A 146 -19.38 17.68 29.39
C GLU A 146 -19.52 17.00 28.01
N ARG A 147 -18.42 16.67 27.31
CA ARG A 147 -18.50 15.91 26.04
C ARG A 147 -18.13 14.43 26.17
N GLY A 148 -18.01 13.93 27.40
CA GLY A 148 -17.70 12.53 27.69
C GLY A 148 -18.78 11.87 28.53
N SER A 149 -19.94 11.57 27.93
CA SER A 149 -20.83 10.43 28.25
C SER A 149 -22.30 10.78 27.96
N THR A 150 -22.81 10.42 26.78
CA THR A 150 -24.04 9.64 26.63
C THR A 150 -23.97 8.85 25.32
N SER A 151 -23.78 7.55 25.47
CA SER A 151 -24.24 6.43 24.63
C SER A 151 -25.73 6.62 24.26
N ASP A 152 -26.35 6.03 23.24
CA ASP A 152 -26.09 4.98 22.26
C ASP A 152 -27.15 5.17 21.16
N THR A 153 -26.91 4.73 19.92
CA THR A 153 -27.83 3.90 19.11
C THR A 153 -27.28 3.74 17.67
N GLN A 154 -26.70 2.57 17.44
CA GLN A 154 -26.91 1.67 16.30
C GLN A 154 -26.76 2.23 14.87
N SER A 155 -25.67 1.85 14.20
CA SER A 155 -25.75 1.47 12.79
C SER A 155 -24.75 0.37 12.44
N SER A 156 -25.29 -0.67 11.85
CA SER A 156 -24.74 -2.00 11.55
C SER A 156 -23.55 -1.98 10.60
N LYS A 157 -22.44 -2.61 11.04
CA LYS A 157 -21.33 -3.02 10.17
C LYS A 157 -21.71 -4.28 9.38
N PRO A 158 -21.38 -4.38 8.08
CA PRO A 158 -21.16 -5.67 7.47
C PRO A 158 -19.78 -6.19 7.91
N SER A 159 -19.79 -7.43 8.40
CA SER A 159 -18.64 -8.27 8.62
C SER A 159 -18.06 -8.74 7.28
N THR A 160 -16.77 -8.53 7.06
CA THR A 160 -15.91 -9.51 6.37
C THR A 160 -14.49 -9.36 6.92
N SER A 161 -14.19 -10.27 7.83
CA SER A 161 -12.86 -10.81 8.07
C SER A 161 -12.21 -11.29 6.76
N GLU A 162 -10.88 -11.41 6.77
CA GLU A 162 -10.00 -11.86 5.67
C GLU A 162 -9.71 -10.74 4.65
N VAL A 163 -8.51 -10.19 4.46
CA VAL A 163 -7.19 -10.81 4.34
C VAL A 163 -6.15 -9.71 4.61
N TYR A 164 -5.44 -9.78 5.74
CA TYR A 164 -4.11 -9.20 5.86
C TYR A 164 -3.18 -10.36 6.14
N THR A 165 -2.68 -10.99 5.07
CA THR A 165 -1.56 -11.92 5.19
C THR A 165 -0.32 -11.09 5.52
N THR A 166 0.21 -11.34 6.70
CA THR A 166 1.51 -10.91 7.22
C THR A 166 2.59 -10.99 6.14
N VAL A 167 3.13 -9.84 5.74
CA VAL A 167 4.44 -9.78 5.09
C VAL A 167 5.47 -9.88 6.22
N GLN A 168 6.12 -11.03 6.36
CA GLN A 168 7.29 -11.21 7.22
C GLN A 168 8.49 -10.50 6.58
N SER A 169 8.97 -9.44 7.21
CA SER A 169 10.30 -8.89 6.95
C SER A 169 11.37 -9.78 7.59
N PRO A 170 12.43 -10.19 6.89
CA PRO A 170 13.58 -10.81 7.54
C PRO A 170 14.41 -9.74 8.25
N SER A 171 14.60 -9.90 9.57
CA SER A 171 15.62 -9.18 10.33
C SER A 171 16.99 -9.50 9.76
N SER A 172 17.73 -8.47 9.35
CA SER A 172 19.18 -8.51 9.22
C SER A 172 19.74 -7.16 9.63
N THR A 173 20.48 -7.19 10.73
CA THR A 173 21.27 -6.12 11.31
C THR A 173 22.29 -5.63 10.28
N VAL A 174 22.25 -4.35 9.92
CA VAL A 174 23.37 -3.66 9.25
C VAL A 174 23.60 -2.33 9.95
N ALA A 175 24.87 -2.13 10.27
CA ALA A 175 25.43 -1.03 11.04
C ALA A 175 25.17 0.35 10.41
N THR A 176 25.12 1.34 11.29
CA THR A 176 25.04 2.78 11.01
C THR A 176 26.23 3.28 10.20
N SER A 177 25.96 3.94 9.08
CA SER A 177 26.84 4.98 8.53
C SER A 177 25.98 6.06 7.88
N GLU A 178 26.06 7.28 8.43
CA GLU A 178 25.43 8.50 7.94
C GLU A 178 25.81 8.77 6.47
N SER A 179 24.81 9.01 5.63
CA SER A 179 24.95 9.85 4.43
C SER A 179 23.59 10.45 4.08
N ASN A 180 23.58 11.77 3.91
CA ASN A 180 22.45 12.55 3.43
C ASN A 180 22.20 12.22 1.96
N ASP A 181 21.01 11.72 1.61
CA ASP A 181 20.50 11.82 0.24
C ASP A 181 18.98 12.01 0.25
N ALA A 182 18.56 13.06 -0.46
CA ALA A 182 17.18 13.52 -0.56
C ALA A 182 16.30 12.52 -1.36
N PRO A 183 14.98 12.46 -1.08
CA PRO A 183 14.09 11.55 -1.79
C PRO A 183 13.88 11.99 -3.24
N TYR A 184 14.08 11.05 -4.17
CA TYR A 184 14.01 11.13 -5.63
C TYR A 184 12.78 11.85 -6.25
N TRP A 185 11.73 12.15 -5.49
CA TRP A 185 10.53 12.84 -6.01
C TRP A 185 10.70 14.37 -6.16
N SER A 186 11.81 14.96 -5.69
CA SER A 186 12.00 16.41 -5.67
C SER A 186 12.35 17.07 -7.01
N SER A 187 12.39 16.34 -8.13
CA SER A 187 12.81 16.88 -9.43
C SER A 187 11.72 16.96 -10.50
N ILE A 188 10.45 17.03 -10.11
CA ILE A 188 9.35 17.35 -11.05
C ILE A 188 8.62 18.59 -10.53
N SER A 189 9.19 19.77 -10.74
CA SER A 189 8.54 21.09 -10.76
C SER A 189 9.46 22.09 -11.44
#